data_AF-A0A834SC75-F1
#
_entry.id   AF-A0A834SC75-F1
#
_cell.length_a   1.000
_cell.length_b   1.000
_cell.length_c   1.000
_cell.angle_alpha   90.00
_cell.angle_beta   90.00
_cell.angle_gamma   90.00
#
_symmetry.space_group_name_H-M   'P 1'
#
loop_
_entity.id
_entity.type
_entity.pdbx_description
1 polymer ?
#
loop_
_entity_poly.entity_id
_entity_poly.type
_entity_poly.pdbx_seq_one_letter_code
_entity_poly.pdbx_strand_id
1 'polypeptide(L)'
;MKTNRPMKKGDDKVAGPFKILKVYPRACLVELPSTMKIFPVFYYSLLRLYTNARGLPGQDAINKAESRNLRGRILLRDDETQEVEERWLFDAILDSRKKGGLQYLIKWKYHPASWQPAKDLEG
;
A
#
# COMPACT_ATOMS: atom_id res chain seq x y z
N MET A 1 0.63 4.97 8.25
CA MET A 1 -0.35 4.09 7.58
C MET A 1 0.43 2.99 6.90
N LYS A 2 0.07 1.71 7.08
CA LYS A 2 0.66 0.65 6.25
C LYS A 2 -0.04 0.70 4.89
N THR A 3 0.67 1.03 3.81
CA THR A 3 0.12 0.86 2.45
C THR A 3 0.38 -0.56 1.94
N ASN A 4 -0.01 -0.79 0.69
CA ASN A 4 0.25 -2.03 -0.03
C ASN A 4 1.72 -2.13 -0.53
N ARG A 5 2.59 -1.21 -0.10
CA ARG A 5 3.99 -1.24 -0.51
C ARG A 5 4.74 -2.38 0.22
N PRO A 6 5.60 -3.13 -0.48
CA PRO A 6 6.22 -4.34 0.04
C PRO A 6 7.20 -4.07 1.20
N MET A 7 7.69 -2.84 1.34
CA MET A 7 8.66 -2.47 2.37
C MET A 7 8.24 -1.19 3.08
N LYS A 8 8.37 -1.18 4.43
CA LYS A 8 8.10 0.00 5.28
C LYS A 8 8.91 1.25 4.88
N LYS A 9 10.13 1.07 4.35
CA LYS A 9 10.97 2.18 3.86
C LYS A 9 10.36 2.87 2.62
N GLY A 10 9.68 2.10 1.78
CA GLY A 10 9.02 2.58 0.57
C GLY A 10 7.60 3.09 0.82
N ASP A 11 7.06 2.91 2.03
CA ASP A 11 5.68 3.24 2.38
C ASP A 11 5.35 4.74 2.22
N ASP A 12 4.10 5.05 1.91
CA ASP A 12 3.63 6.43 1.74
C ASP A 12 3.69 7.16 3.09
N LYS A 13 4.56 8.17 3.18
CA LYS A 13 4.72 8.97 4.41
C LYS A 13 3.66 10.06 4.56
N VAL A 14 3.07 10.50 3.44
CA VAL A 14 2.09 11.59 3.39
C VAL A 14 0.95 11.16 2.47
N ALA A 15 -0.29 11.40 2.89
CA ALA A 15 -1.49 11.15 2.10
C ALA A 15 -2.14 12.47 1.67
N GLY A 16 -2.65 12.52 0.45
CA GLY A 16 -3.27 13.71 -0.12
C GLY A 16 -3.14 13.71 -1.65
N PRO A 17 -3.52 14.80 -2.34
CA PRO A 17 -3.99 16.07 -1.82
C PRO A 17 -5.41 15.99 -1.23
N PHE A 18 -5.69 16.80 -0.22
CA PHE A 18 -7.04 16.94 0.35
C PHE A 18 -7.41 18.42 0.46
N LYS A 19 -8.70 18.73 0.30
CA LYS A 19 -9.20 20.10 0.39
C LYS A 19 -9.42 20.49 1.86
N ILE A 20 -9.04 21.71 2.21
CA ILE A 20 -9.35 22.28 3.53
C ILE A 20 -10.76 22.88 3.46
N LEU A 21 -11.64 22.43 4.34
CA LEU A 21 -13.02 22.90 4.44
C LEU A 21 -13.17 24.03 5.45
N LYS A 22 -12.51 23.93 6.61
CA LYS A 22 -12.53 24.95 7.67
C LYS A 22 -11.17 25.09 8.33
N VAL A 23 -10.85 26.31 8.77
CA VAL A 23 -9.61 26.62 9.48
C VAL A 23 -9.96 27.09 10.89
N TYR A 24 -9.26 26.52 11.88
CA TYR A 24 -9.29 26.89 13.29
C TYR A 24 -7.91 27.43 13.70
N PRO A 25 -7.76 28.09 14.86
CA PRO A 25 -6.49 28.70 15.28
C PRO A 25 -5.27 27.75 15.30
N ARG A 26 -5.48 26.45 15.54
CA ARG A 26 -4.40 25.45 15.58
C ARG A 26 -4.66 24.21 14.73
N ALA A 27 -5.80 24.12 14.06
CA ALA A 27 -6.19 22.92 13.34
C ALA A 27 -7.02 23.26 12.10
N CYS A 28 -7.07 22.36 11.13
CA CYS A 28 -7.91 22.50 9.95
C CYS A 28 -8.79 21.27 9.79
N LEU A 29 -10.03 21.50 9.38
CA LEU A 29 -10.94 20.45 8.92
C LEU A 29 -10.64 20.17 7.44
N VAL A 30 -10.34 18.92 7.15
CA VAL A 30 -9.93 18.42 5.84
C VAL A 30 -11.02 17.52 5.27
N GLU A 31 -11.31 17.65 3.99
CA GLU A 31 -12.20 16.75 3.26
C GLU A 31 -11.52 15.39 3.07
N LEU A 32 -11.83 14.45 3.97
CA LEU A 32 -11.32 13.09 3.90
C LEU A 32 -12.24 12.20 3.03
N PRO A 33 -11.67 11.27 2.25
CA PRO A 33 -12.45 10.25 1.56
C PRO A 33 -13.22 9.37 2.56
N SER A 34 -14.40 8.91 2.17
CA SER A 34 -15.24 8.01 2.97
C SER A 34 -14.57 6.69 3.37
N THR A 35 -13.47 6.31 2.68
CA THR A 35 -12.66 5.15 3.02
C THR A 35 -11.84 5.33 4.30
N MET A 36 -11.58 6.57 4.73
CA MET A 36 -10.73 6.89 5.88
C MET A 36 -11.61 7.25 7.08
N LYS A 37 -11.88 6.26 7.94
CA LYS A 37 -12.72 6.41 9.16
C LYS A 37 -11.93 7.03 10.32
N ILE A 38 -11.39 8.23 10.13
CA ILE A 38 -10.74 9.01 11.20
C ILE A 38 -11.33 10.40 11.28
N PHE A 39 -11.11 11.08 12.41
CA PHE A 39 -11.57 12.46 12.56
C PHE A 39 -10.89 13.38 11.53
N PRO A 40 -11.67 14.16 10.75
CA PRO A 40 -11.15 14.98 9.67
C PRO A 40 -10.45 16.27 10.13
N VAL A 41 -10.10 16.39 11.42
CA VAL A 41 -9.49 17.60 12.00
C VAL A 41 -8.04 17.33 12.35
N PHE A 42 -7.13 18.10 11.76
CA PHE A 42 -5.68 17.92 11.91
C PHE A 42 -4.99 19.21 12.35
N TYR A 43 -3.98 19.10 13.21
CA TYR A 43 -3.11 20.21 13.58
C TYR A 43 -2.27 20.69 12.39
N TYR A 44 -1.91 21.97 12.36
CA TYR A 44 -1.08 22.57 11.29
C TYR A 44 0.26 21.85 11.10
N SER A 45 0.84 21.30 12.17
CA SER A 45 2.12 20.56 12.13
C SER A 45 2.04 19.24 11.35
N LEU A 46 0.83 18.70 11.15
CA LEU A 46 0.57 17.47 10.41
C LEU A 46 0.17 17.74 8.96
N LEU A 47 -0.04 19.01 8.59
CA LEU A 47 -0.46 19.42 7.26
C LEU A 47 0.74 19.95 6.48
N ARG A 48 0.81 19.57 5.21
CA ARG A 48 1.81 20.10 4.28
C ARG A 48 1.09 20.72 3.11
N LEU A 49 1.53 21.93 2.73
CA LEU A 49 1.02 22.59 1.53
C LEU A 49 1.29 21.70 0.31
N TYR A 50 0.24 21.44 -0.46
CA TYR A 50 0.38 20.71 -1.71
C TYR A 50 1.10 21.59 -2.73
N THR A 51 2.23 21.11 -3.23
CA THR A 51 2.99 21.77 -4.29
C THR A 51 2.87 20.91 -5.55
N ASN A 52 2.48 21.53 -6.66
CA ASN A 52 2.42 20.89 -7.99
C ASN A 52 3.82 20.62 -8.57
N ALA A 53 4.85 20.52 -7.73
CA ALA A 53 6.18 20.18 -8.17
C ALA A 53 6.13 18.79 -8.79
N ARG A 54 6.42 18.71 -10.08
CA ARG A 54 6.49 17.45 -10.82
C ARG A 54 7.54 16.59 -10.11
N GLY A 55 7.11 15.43 -9.60
CA GLY A 55 8.02 14.48 -8.97
C GLY A 55 9.06 13.96 -9.97
N LEU A 56 9.86 12.99 -9.55
CA LEU A 56 10.73 12.26 -10.46
C LEU A 56 9.91 11.72 -11.64
N PRO A 57 10.42 11.80 -12.88
CA PRO A 57 9.70 11.30 -14.06
C PRO A 57 9.37 9.81 -13.86
N GLY A 58 8.12 9.44 -14.12
CA GLY A 58 7.62 8.06 -13.94
C GLY A 58 7.12 7.72 -12.53
N GLN A 59 7.40 8.56 -11.52
CA GLN A 59 6.97 8.31 -10.14
C GLN A 59 5.44 8.30 -10.00
N ASP A 60 4.71 9.13 -10.75
CA ASP A 60 3.25 9.18 -10.70
C ASP A 60 2.59 7.87 -11.17
N ALA A 61 3.18 7.21 -12.18
CA ALA A 61 2.69 5.94 -12.69
C ALA A 61 2.89 4.82 -11.65
N ILE A 62 4.07 4.79 -11.01
CA ILE A 62 4.40 3.84 -9.94
C ILE A 62 3.47 4.06 -8.74
N ASN A 63 3.34 5.32 -8.28
CA ASN A 63 2.45 5.66 -7.17
C ASN A 63 0.99 5.28 -7.49
N LYS A 64 0.50 5.49 -8.71
CA LYS A 64 -0.87 5.10 -9.07
C LYS A 64 -1.07 3.59 -9.11
N ALA A 65 -0.05 2.83 -9.51
CA ALA A 65 -0.09 1.37 -9.50
C ALA A 65 -0.04 0.79 -8.07
N GLU A 66 0.78 1.37 -7.20
CA GLU A 66 1.04 0.84 -5.85
C GLU A 66 0.19 1.47 -4.73
N SER A 67 -0.23 2.73 -4.87
CA SER A 67 -0.97 3.43 -3.83
C SER A 67 -2.47 3.07 -3.88
N ARG A 68 -2.98 2.68 -2.70
CA ARG A 68 -4.39 2.67 -2.29
C ARG A 68 -5.34 1.57 -2.74
N ASN A 69 -4.91 0.62 -3.56
CA ASN A 69 -5.67 -0.61 -3.68
C ASN A 69 -5.22 -1.56 -2.56
N LEU A 70 -5.94 -1.59 -1.43
CA LEU A 70 -5.95 -2.72 -0.47
C LEU A 70 -6.44 -4.04 -1.11
N ARG A 71 -6.42 -4.13 -2.44
CA ARG A 71 -6.94 -5.26 -3.18
C ARG A 71 -5.89 -6.37 -3.09
N GLY A 72 -6.31 -7.53 -2.58
CA GLY A 72 -5.51 -8.77 -2.61
C GLY A 72 -4.87 -9.20 -1.31
N ARG A 73 -4.86 -8.37 -0.26
CA ARG A 73 -4.44 -8.80 1.07
C ARG A 73 -5.60 -9.51 1.76
N ILE A 74 -5.40 -10.75 2.14
CA ILE A 74 -6.31 -11.49 3.02
C ILE A 74 -5.60 -11.63 4.36
N LEU A 75 -6.26 -11.19 5.42
CA LEU A 75 -5.84 -11.48 6.78
C LEU A 75 -6.50 -12.81 7.15
N LEU A 76 -5.72 -13.89 7.19
CA LEU A 76 -6.19 -15.15 7.72
C LEU A 76 -5.82 -15.17 9.20
N ARG A 77 -6.82 -15.43 10.05
CA ARG A 77 -6.59 -15.71 11.45
C ARG A 77 -6.42 -17.22 11.54
N ASP A 78 -5.27 -17.65 12.02
CA ASP A 78 -5.10 -19.05 12.37
C ASP A 78 -5.85 -19.32 13.68
N ASP A 79 -6.76 -20.29 13.65
CA ASP A 79 -7.65 -20.62 14.78
C ASP A 79 -6.87 -21.27 15.94
N GLU A 80 -5.68 -21.82 15.69
CA GLU A 80 -4.85 -22.49 16.71
C GLU A 80 -3.91 -21.52 17.43
N THR A 81 -3.26 -20.61 16.69
CA THR A 81 -2.24 -19.70 17.25
C THR A 81 -2.77 -18.29 17.55
N GLN A 82 -3.98 -17.95 17.09
CA GLN A 82 -4.54 -16.59 17.09
C GLN A 82 -3.69 -15.54 16.35
N GLU A 83 -2.63 -15.94 15.66
CA GLU A 83 -1.80 -15.04 14.87
C GLU A 83 -2.50 -14.67 13.56
N VAL A 84 -2.35 -13.41 13.15
CA VAL A 84 -2.90 -12.90 11.90
C VAL A 84 -1.84 -13.01 10.83
N GLU A 85 -1.97 -14.00 9.95
CA GLU A 85 -1.10 -14.17 8.79
C GLU A 85 -1.59 -13.31 7.62
N GLU A 86 -0.70 -12.47 7.09
CA GLU A 86 -0.96 -11.69 5.88
C GLU A 86 -0.69 -12.56 4.65
N ARG A 87 -1.73 -13.03 3.95
CA ARG A 87 -1.60 -13.75 2.67
C ARG A 87 -2.00 -12.87 1.48
N TRP A 88 -1.37 -13.15 0.33
CA TRP A 88 -1.58 -12.41 -0.92
C TRP A 88 -2.25 -13.27 -1.98
N LEU A 89 -3.27 -12.73 -2.64
CA LEU A 89 -3.93 -13.37 -3.77
C LEU A 89 -3.10 -13.22 -5.06
N PHE A 90 -2.83 -14.34 -5.72
CA PHE A 90 -2.27 -14.40 -7.06
C PHE A 90 -3.21 -15.13 -8.02
N ASP A 91 -3.13 -14.81 -9.31
CA ASP A 91 -3.97 -15.41 -10.35
C ASP A 91 -3.33 -16.68 -10.91
N ALA A 92 -2.03 -16.65 -11.21
CA ALA A 92 -1.33 -17.76 -11.83
C ALA A 92 0.19 -17.71 -11.59
N ILE A 93 0.84 -18.86 -11.74
CA ILE A 93 2.29 -18.96 -11.87
C ILE A 93 2.62 -18.90 -13.37
N LEU A 94 3.46 -17.96 -13.77
CA LEU A 94 3.82 -17.72 -15.16
C LEU A 94 5.04 -18.53 -15.60
N ASP A 95 6.01 -18.67 -14.71
CA ASP A 95 7.31 -19.24 -15.04
C ASP A 95 8.00 -19.82 -13.81
N SER A 96 8.98 -20.69 -14.02
CA SER A 96 9.81 -21.29 -12.97
C SER A 96 11.28 -21.20 -13.35
N ARG A 97 12.13 -20.80 -12.40
CA ARG A 97 13.59 -20.74 -12.62
C ARG A 97 14.36 -21.25 -11.41
N LYS A 98 15.59 -21.71 -11.64
CA LYS A 98 16.50 -22.13 -10.58
C LYS A 98 17.69 -21.18 -10.49
N LYS A 99 17.63 -20.23 -9.54
CA LYS A 99 18.73 -19.27 -9.27
C LYS A 99 18.88 -19.10 -7.77
N GLY A 100 19.85 -19.81 -7.19
CA GLY A 100 20.04 -19.88 -5.72
C GLY A 100 18.93 -20.63 -4.98
N GLY A 101 18.12 -21.41 -5.71
CA GLY A 101 16.90 -22.08 -5.22
C GLY A 101 15.82 -22.11 -6.31
N LEU A 102 14.75 -22.88 -6.08
CA LEU A 102 13.58 -22.87 -6.97
C LEU A 102 12.78 -21.59 -6.71
N GLN A 103 12.52 -20.84 -7.78
CA GLN A 103 11.74 -19.61 -7.76
C GLN A 103 10.65 -19.68 -8.82
N TYR A 104 9.51 -19.04 -8.52
CA TYR A 104 8.36 -18.96 -9.42
C TYR A 104 8.04 -17.51 -9.72
N LEU A 105 7.72 -17.21 -10.98
CA LEU A 105 7.23 -15.91 -11.40
C LEU A 105 5.72 -15.88 -11.16
N ILE A 106 5.30 -15.12 -10.16
CA ILE A 106 3.90 -15.05 -9.75
C ILE A 106 3.22 -13.89 -10.49
N LYS A 107 2.11 -14.17 -11.17
CA LYS A 107 1.16 -13.15 -11.63
C LYS A 107 0.22 -12.80 -10.48
N TRP A 108 0.50 -11.70 -9.82
CA TRP A 108 -0.36 -11.19 -8.76
C TRP A 108 -1.65 -10.62 -9.33
N LYS A 109 -2.73 -10.73 -8.57
CA LYS A 109 -4.04 -10.20 -8.98
C LYS A 109 -4.08 -8.66 -9.01
N TYR A 110 -3.27 -8.02 -8.18
CA TYR A 110 -3.27 -6.57 -7.99
C TYR A 110 -1.86 -5.94 -7.94
N HIS A 111 -0.82 -6.69 -8.29
CA HIS A 111 0.58 -6.24 -8.30
C HIS A 111 1.30 -6.67 -9.58
N PRO A 112 2.41 -6.00 -9.96
CA PRO A 112 3.26 -6.43 -11.07
C PRO A 112 3.88 -7.80 -10.80
N ALA A 113 4.02 -8.63 -11.83
CA ALA A 113 4.59 -9.97 -11.67
C ALA A 113 6.00 -9.93 -11.07
N SER A 114 6.26 -10.78 -10.09
CA SER A 114 7.55 -10.83 -9.38
C SER A 114 8.00 -12.26 -9.11
N TRP A 115 9.31 -12.47 -9.03
CA TRP A 115 9.90 -13.75 -8.68
C TRP A 115 9.85 -13.98 -7.17
N GLN A 116 9.23 -15.07 -6.73
CA GLN A 116 9.21 -15.48 -5.33
C GLN A 116 9.88 -16.85 -5.14
N PRO A 117 10.51 -17.09 -3.98
CA PRO A 117 11.06 -18.40 -3.65
C PRO A 117 9.93 -19.44 -3.46
N ALA A 118 10.23 -20.72 -3.72
CA ALA A 118 9.25 -21.79 -3.56
C ALA A 118 8.66 -21.92 -2.15
N LYS A 119 9.42 -21.52 -1.12
CA LYS A 119 8.98 -21.52 0.29
C LYS A 119 7.77 -20.62 0.54
N ASP A 120 7.64 -19.53 -0.22
CA ASP A 120 6.53 -18.57 -0.05
C ASP A 120 5.21 -19.09 -0.64
N LEU A 121 5.25 -20.23 -1.34
CA LEU A 121 4.10 -20.87 -1.97
C LEU A 121 3.70 -22.17 -1.25
N GLU A 122 4.28 -22.47 -0.09
CA GLU A 122 3.87 -23.59 0.75
C GLU A 122 2.50 -23.24 1.36
N GLY A 123 1.47 -23.99 0.94
CA GLY A 123 0.07 -23.81 1.31
C GLY A 123 -0.33 -24.70 2.46
#